data_AF-A0A0F8VLD4-F1
#
_entry.id   AF-A0A0F8VLD4-F1
#
_cell.length_a   1.000
_cell.length_b   1.000
_cell.length_c   1.000
_cell.angle_alpha   90.00
_cell.angle_beta   90.00
_cell.angle_gamma   90.00
#
_symmetry.space_group_name_H-M   'P 1'
#
loop_
_entity.id
_entity.type
_entity.pdbx_description
1 polymer ?
#
loop_
_entity_poly.entity_id
_entity_poly.type
_entity_poly.pdbx_seq_one_letter_code
_entity_poly.pdbx_strand_id
1 'polypeptide(L)' 'MTARKLKPKDLTICDKCGNVMITKKIRTNNSNRVEFQNIMQCIVCRFWISND' A
#
# COMPACT_ATOMS: atom_id res chain seq x y z
N MET A 1 5.53 -7.95 26.36
CA MET A 1 4.74 -7.81 25.12
C MET A 1 5.46 -6.82 24.21
N THR A 2 6.28 -7.29 23.26
CA THR A 2 7.01 -6.42 22.34
C THR A 2 6.08 -5.94 21.25
N ALA A 3 5.38 -4.82 21.50
CA ALA A 3 4.75 -4.04 20.45
C ALA A 3 5.87 -3.59 19.49
N ARG A 4 6.00 -4.29 18.36
CA ARG A 4 6.85 -3.84 17.25
C ARG A 4 6.29 -2.49 16.82
N LYS A 5 6.93 -1.41 17.30
CA LYS A 5 6.65 -0.03 16.88
C LYS A 5 6.82 -0.02 15.36
N LEU A 6 5.70 -0.06 14.64
CA LEU A 6 5.65 0.22 13.21
C LEU A 6 6.35 1.56 13.02
N LYS A 7 7.48 1.55 12.33
CA LYS A 7 8.27 2.77 12.09
C LYS A 7 7.34 3.76 11.38
N PRO A 8 7.16 5.00 11.88
CA PRO A 8 6.26 6.00 11.28
C PRO A 8 6.74 6.56 9.93
N LYS A 9 7.63 5.85 9.22
CA LYS A 9 8.28 6.32 7.99
C LYS A 9 7.46 6.11 6.71
N ASP A 10 6.33 5.41 6.76
CA ASP A 10 5.51 5.11 5.58
C ASP A 10 4.05 5.58 5.72
N LEU A 11 3.80 6.66 6.46
CA LEU A 11 2.48 7.30 6.48
C LEU A 11 2.34 8.23 5.27
N THR A 12 2.10 7.63 4.11
CA THR A 12 1.73 8.38 2.89
C THR A 12 0.30 8.85 3.01
N ILE A 13 0.03 10.12 2.70
CA ILE A 13 -1.33 10.68 2.71
C ILE A 13 -1.94 10.55 1.32
N CYS A 14 -3.23 10.22 1.27
CA CYS A 14 -3.97 10.07 0.03
C CYS A 14 -4.35 11.43 -0.55
N ASP A 15 -3.93 11.71 -1.78
CA ASP A 15 -4.26 12.96 -2.48
C ASP A 15 -5.77 13.17 -2.72
N LYS A 16 -6.57 12.09 -2.70
CA LYS A 16 -8.02 12.17 -2.96
C LYS A 16 -8.82 12.61 -1.74
N CYS A 17 -8.42 12.20 -0.54
CA CYS A 17 -9.24 12.36 0.67
C CYS A 17 -8.46 12.69 1.94
N GLY A 18 -7.15 12.97 1.83
CA GLY A 18 -6.29 13.36 2.96
C GLY A 18 -6.10 12.28 4.02
N ASN A 19 -6.58 11.06 3.80
CA ASN A 19 -6.44 9.95 4.75
C ASN A 19 -5.17 9.14 4.50
N VAL A 20 -4.75 8.38 5.50
CA VAL A 20 -3.56 7.54 5.43
C VAL A 20 -3.69 6.45 4.35
N MET A 21 -2.62 6.26 3.61
CA MET A 21 -2.40 5.13 2.70
C MET A 21 -1.52 4.09 3.37
N ILE A 22 -1.78 2.83 3.06
CA ILE A 22 -1.04 1.68 3.55
C ILE A 22 -0.44 0.91 2.37
N THR A 23 0.77 0.39 2.56
CA THR A 23 1.38 -0.49 1.57
C THR A 23 0.74 -1.87 1.62
N LYS A 24 0.26 -2.35 0.48
CA LYS A 24 -0.32 -3.68 0.29
C LYS A 24 0.41 -4.42 -0.82
N LYS A 25 0.64 -5.71 -0.61
CA LYS A 25 1.17 -6.60 -1.63
C LYS A 25 0.00 -7.22 -2.37
N ILE A 26 -0.16 -6.91 -3.66
CA ILE A 26 -1.19 -7.49 -4.53
C ILE A 26 -0.56 -8.51 -5.47
N ARG A 27 -1.36 -9.51 -5.84
CA ARG A 27 -0.99 -10.48 -6.86
C ARG A 27 -1.35 -9.90 -8.23
N THR A 28 -0.37 -9.78 -9.11
CA THR A 28 -0.56 -9.42 -10.52
C THR A 28 -0.24 -10.66 -11.37
N ASN A 29 -1.05 -10.90 -12.40
CA ASN A 29 -0.77 -11.95 -13.37
C ASN A 29 -0.22 -11.25 -14.62
N ASN A 30 1.10 -11.30 -14.80
CA ASN A 30 1.73 -10.78 -16.01
C ASN A 30 2.18 -11.97 -16.85
N SER A 31 1.63 -12.10 -18.07
CA SER A 31 2.14 -13.04 -19.09
C SER A 31 2.43 -14.46 -18.57
N ASN A 32 1.42 -15.12 -17.98
CA ASN A 32 1.50 -16.46 -17.37
C ASN A 32 2.40 -16.61 -16.13
N ARG A 33 2.93 -15.52 -15.56
CA ARG A 33 3.65 -15.51 -14.29
C ARG A 33 2.87 -14.78 -13.21
N VAL A 34 2.88 -15.37 -12.02
CA VAL A 34 2.33 -14.75 -10.82
C VAL A 34 3.40 -13.87 -10.21
N GLU A 35 3.18 -12.57 -10.28
CA GLU A 35 4.04 -11.57 -9.67
C GLU A 35 3.33 -10.95 -8.48
N PHE A 36 4.12 -10.43 -7.55
CA PHE A 36 3.58 -9.70 -6.42
C PHE A 36 4.13 -8.28 -6.44
N GLN A 37 3.23 -7.31 -6.52
CA GLN A 37 3.58 -5.89 -6.53
C GLN A 37 3.15 -5.24 -5.23
N ASN A 38 3.97 -4.31 -4.74
CA ASN A 38 3.58 -3.45 -3.62
C ASN A 38 2.86 -2.21 -4.18
N ILE A 39 1.63 -2.00 -3.74
CA ILE A 39 0.84 -0.80 -4.01
C ILE A 39 0.65 -0.02 -2.72
N MET A 40 0.51 1.30 -2.81
CA MET A 40 -0.02 2.10 -1.71
C MET A 40 -1.52 2.28 -1.92
N GLN A 41 -2.34 1.92 -0.93
CA GLN A 41 -3.79 2.05 -1.00
C GLN A 41 -4.32 2.85 0.18
N CYS A 42 -5.18 3.85 -0.08
CA CYS A 42 -5.90 4.59 0.94
C CYS A 42 -6.86 3.69 1.71
N ILE A 43 -6.87 3.80 3.05
CA ILE A 43 -7.75 3.01 3.91
C ILE A 43 -9.23 3.38 3.77
N VAL A 44 -9.53 4.63 3.37
CA VAL A 44 -10.90 5.15 3.27
C VAL A 44 -11.45 5.03 1.85
N CYS A 45 -10.87 5.75 0.90
CA CYS A 45 -11.41 5.82 -0.47
C CYS A 45 -10.92 4.68 -1.37
N ARG A 46 -10.03 3.82 -0.88
CA ARG A 46 -9.40 2.71 -1.61
C ARG A 46 -8.65 3.09 -2.90
N PHE A 47 -8.46 4.39 -3.14
CA PHE A 47 -7.56 4.89 -4.17
C PHE A 47 -6.17 4.29 -3.96
N TRP A 48 -5.55 3.81 -5.04
CA TRP A 48 -4.26 3.16 -4.96
C TRP A 48 -3.33 3.60 -6.08
N ILE A 49 -2.04 3.55 -5.79
CA ILE A 49 -0.95 3.84 -6.72
C ILE A 49 0.10 2.74 -6.62
N SER A 50 0.72 2.43 -7.75
CA SER A 50 1.84 1.49 -7.85
C SER A 50 3.11 2.18 -7.34
N ASN A 51 3.88 1.52 -6.47
CA ASN A 51 5.28 1.89 -6.28
C ASN A 51 6.07 1.18 -7.38
N ASP A 52 6.53 1.94 -8.38
CA ASP A 52 7.48 1.51 -9.41
C ASP A 52 8.91 1.56 -8.85
#